data_AF-A0A5C2H9D3-F1
#
_entry.id   AF-A0A5C2H9D3-F1
#
_cell.length_a   1.000
_cell.length_b   1.000
_cell.length_c   1.000
_cell.angle_alpha   90.00
_cell.angle_beta   90.00
_cell.angle_gamma   90.00
#
_symmetry.space_group_name_H-M   'P 1'
#
loop_
_entity.id
_entity.type
_entity.pdbx_description
1 polymer ?
#
loop_
_entity_poly.entity_id
_entity_poly.type
_entity_poly.pdbx_seq_one_letter_code
_entity_poly.pdbx_strand_id
1 'polypeptide(L)'
;MKVKLAANYGFCFGVKRAIKIAEDYKNSSTMGPLIHNQDEINRLKNDFNVGLYNGLEDVKDNDTIIIRTHGIPKNDLKNLRKQKAKVINATCPFVTTPQQIVKKMSKENYSILIFGDEHHPEVKGVASYAEDAQDVHIIMEPSELENLEFKNNKIATVAQTTKKKEKYLEIVNALILKNKEVRVFNTICDATFENQDAAREISKEVDVMVVIGGKNSSNTKQLHAICKESCDDSYLIENESEIEESWFKNKTLCGVTAGASTPDWIIQQVVNKIELIN
;
A
#
# COMPACT_ATOMS: atom_id res chain seq x y z
N MET A 1 11.87 -27.53 14.12
CA MET A 1 11.57 -26.16 14.61
C MET A 1 10.13 -25.76 14.32
N LYS A 2 9.39 -25.18 15.28
CA LYS A 2 8.05 -24.62 15.05
C LYS A 2 8.17 -23.16 14.60
N VAL A 3 7.45 -22.76 13.55
CA VAL A 3 7.41 -21.38 13.07
C VAL A 3 6.08 -20.71 13.41
N LYS A 4 6.14 -19.45 13.85
CA LYS A 4 4.99 -18.55 14.01
C LYS A 4 5.22 -17.32 13.16
N LEU A 5 4.27 -16.97 12.29
CA LEU A 5 4.30 -15.72 11.53
C LEU A 5 3.66 -14.60 12.36
N ALA A 6 4.19 -13.38 12.23
CA ALA A 6 3.54 -12.20 12.79
C ALA A 6 2.11 -12.05 12.25
N ALA A 7 1.23 -11.33 12.98
CA ALA A 7 -0.14 -11.12 12.51
C ALA A 7 -0.18 -10.29 11.21
N ASN A 8 0.75 -9.35 11.07
CA ASN A 8 1.02 -8.57 9.86
C ASN A 8 2.52 -8.64 9.55
N TYR A 9 2.84 -8.84 8.28
CA TYR A 9 4.21 -8.94 7.79
C TYR A 9 4.24 -8.77 6.27
N GLY A 10 5.42 -8.42 5.74
CA GLY A 10 5.65 -8.37 4.31
C GLY A 10 4.81 -7.28 3.66
N PHE A 11 4.43 -7.52 2.41
CA PHE A 11 3.48 -6.67 1.71
C PHE A 11 2.19 -6.41 2.50
N CYS A 12 1.68 -5.17 2.39
CA CYS A 12 0.41 -4.82 3.03
C CYS A 12 -0.77 -5.56 2.41
N PHE A 13 -1.91 -5.56 3.11
CA PHE A 13 -3.15 -6.20 2.64
C PHE A 13 -3.53 -5.83 1.20
N GLY A 14 -3.45 -4.53 0.85
CA GLY A 14 -3.81 -4.05 -0.49
C GLY A 14 -2.94 -4.66 -1.60
N VAL A 15 -1.65 -4.82 -1.32
CA VAL A 15 -0.69 -5.44 -2.25
C VAL A 15 -0.91 -6.95 -2.33
N LYS A 16 -1.01 -7.66 -1.20
CA LYS A 16 -1.28 -9.10 -1.17
C LYS A 16 -2.53 -9.46 -1.95
N ARG A 17 -3.61 -8.69 -1.76
CA ARG A 17 -4.85 -8.84 -2.53
C ARG A 17 -4.63 -8.65 -4.03
N ALA A 18 -3.89 -7.63 -4.44
CA ALA A 18 -3.66 -7.35 -5.85
C ALA A 18 -2.80 -8.42 -6.54
N ILE A 19 -1.76 -8.92 -5.86
CA ILE A 19 -0.94 -10.05 -6.32
C ILE A 19 -1.82 -11.27 -6.50
N LYS A 20 -2.63 -11.63 -5.47
CA LYS A 20 -3.52 -12.80 -5.55
C LYS A 20 -4.49 -12.70 -6.74
N ILE A 21 -5.06 -11.53 -6.97
CA ILE A 21 -5.89 -11.26 -8.15
C ILE A 21 -5.10 -11.51 -9.45
N ALA A 22 -3.87 -11.00 -9.56
CA ALA A 22 -3.04 -11.21 -10.75
C ALA A 22 -2.71 -12.70 -10.97
N GLU A 23 -2.46 -13.45 -9.91
CA GLU A 23 -2.21 -14.89 -9.99
C GLU A 23 -3.45 -15.69 -10.45
N ASP A 24 -4.64 -15.30 -9.99
CA ASP A 24 -5.91 -15.95 -10.33
C ASP A 24 -6.37 -15.63 -11.77
N TYR A 25 -5.97 -14.48 -12.31
CA TYR A 25 -6.26 -14.05 -13.67
C TYR A 25 -5.01 -14.09 -14.56
N LYS A 26 -4.51 -15.29 -14.84
CA LYS A 26 -3.39 -15.52 -15.77
C LYS A 26 -3.67 -15.03 -17.19
N ASN A 27 -2.62 -14.77 -17.97
CA ASN A 27 -2.72 -14.23 -19.34
C ASN A 27 -3.50 -12.90 -19.39
N SER A 28 -3.20 -12.01 -18.45
CA SER A 28 -3.83 -10.70 -18.31
C SER A 28 -2.79 -9.59 -18.45
N SER A 29 -3.24 -8.34 -18.49
CA SER A 29 -2.37 -7.16 -18.46
C SER A 29 -2.79 -6.21 -17.36
N THR A 30 -1.83 -5.66 -16.64
CA THR A 30 -2.06 -4.64 -15.62
C THR A 30 -2.04 -3.24 -16.25
N MET A 31 -2.94 -2.36 -15.81
CA MET A 31 -2.97 -0.95 -16.25
C MET A 31 -1.97 -0.12 -15.44
N GLY A 32 -0.75 0.01 -15.95
CA GLY A 32 0.41 0.45 -15.20
C GLY A 32 0.93 -0.62 -14.23
N PRO A 33 2.12 -0.43 -13.63
CA PRO A 33 2.67 -1.41 -12.69
C PRO A 33 1.69 -1.70 -11.55
N LEU A 34 1.44 -2.99 -11.30
CA LEU A 34 0.52 -3.44 -10.24
C LEU A 34 0.92 -2.89 -8.87
N ILE A 35 2.24 -2.90 -8.62
CA ILE A 35 2.93 -2.43 -7.42
C ILE A 35 4.34 -1.93 -7.78
N HIS A 36 5.01 -1.28 -6.82
CA HIS A 36 6.39 -0.82 -6.94
C HIS A 36 7.39 -1.85 -6.39
N ASN A 37 7.42 -3.06 -6.97
CA ASN A 37 8.42 -4.09 -6.67
C ASN A 37 8.77 -4.85 -7.95
N GLN A 38 9.99 -4.67 -8.47
CA GLN A 38 10.37 -5.19 -9.79
C GLN A 38 10.48 -6.72 -9.82
N ASP A 39 10.98 -7.33 -8.74
CA ASP A 39 11.12 -8.79 -8.66
C ASP A 39 9.74 -9.47 -8.71
N GLU A 40 8.76 -8.90 -8.01
CA GLU A 40 7.39 -9.40 -8.03
C GLU A 40 6.70 -9.16 -9.37
N ILE A 41 6.93 -8.02 -10.02
CA ILE A 41 6.45 -7.79 -11.40
C ILE A 41 7.06 -8.80 -12.38
N ASN A 42 8.35 -9.10 -12.24
CA ASN A 42 9.03 -10.10 -13.08
C ASN A 42 8.47 -11.51 -12.83
N ARG A 43 8.22 -11.89 -11.57
CA ARG A 43 7.59 -13.16 -11.22
C ARG A 43 6.20 -13.29 -11.84
N LEU A 44 5.34 -12.27 -11.68
CA LEU A 44 3.99 -12.26 -12.27
C LEU A 44 4.03 -12.38 -13.80
N LYS A 45 4.99 -11.72 -14.45
CA LYS A 45 5.19 -11.83 -15.90
C LYS A 45 5.62 -13.25 -16.30
N ASN A 46 6.62 -13.83 -15.63
CA ASN A 46 7.22 -15.09 -16.04
C ASN A 46 6.35 -16.31 -15.68
N ASP A 47 5.77 -16.32 -14.48
CA ASP A 47 5.10 -17.50 -13.92
C ASP A 47 3.59 -17.51 -14.22
N PHE A 48 2.99 -16.33 -14.46
CA PHE A 48 1.54 -16.15 -14.66
C PHE A 48 1.16 -15.50 -15.99
N ASN A 49 2.15 -15.10 -16.81
CA ASN A 49 1.94 -14.36 -18.05
C ASN A 49 1.11 -13.08 -17.84
N VAL A 50 1.40 -12.35 -16.75
CA VAL A 50 0.76 -11.06 -16.46
C VAL A 50 1.62 -9.93 -17.05
N GLY A 51 1.09 -9.29 -18.08
CA GLY A 51 1.70 -8.18 -18.80
C GLY A 51 1.45 -6.81 -18.17
N LEU A 52 1.94 -5.78 -18.86
CA LEU A 52 1.84 -4.37 -18.49
C LEU A 52 1.38 -3.56 -19.69
N TYR A 53 0.33 -2.76 -19.51
CA TYR A 53 -0.08 -1.71 -20.43
C TYR A 53 0.22 -0.34 -19.85
N ASN A 54 0.64 0.58 -20.71
CA ASN A 54 0.99 1.95 -20.33
C ASN A 54 -0.19 2.90 -20.51
N GLY A 55 -1.12 2.56 -21.39
CA GLY A 55 -2.31 3.36 -21.67
C GLY A 55 -3.53 2.54 -22.08
N LEU A 56 -4.66 3.22 -22.25
CA LEU A 56 -5.93 2.59 -22.67
C LEU A 56 -5.91 2.14 -24.13
N GLU A 57 -5.03 2.74 -24.94
CA GLU A 57 -4.77 2.44 -26.34
C GLU A 57 -4.10 1.09 -26.57
N ASP A 58 -3.42 0.55 -25.54
CA ASP A 58 -2.76 -0.75 -25.61
C ASP A 58 -3.76 -1.92 -25.47
N VAL A 59 -4.98 -1.64 -25.01
CA VAL A 59 -5.99 -2.66 -24.69
C VAL A 59 -6.63 -3.22 -25.96
N LYS A 60 -6.66 -4.55 -26.08
CA LYS A 60 -7.25 -5.26 -27.22
C LYS A 60 -8.56 -5.93 -26.84
N ASP A 61 -9.35 -6.25 -27.87
CA ASP A 61 -10.59 -7.00 -27.71
C ASP A 61 -10.32 -8.37 -27.07
N ASN A 62 -11.15 -8.75 -26.10
CA ASN A 62 -11.11 -9.97 -25.31
C ASN A 62 -9.94 -10.10 -24.31
N ASP A 63 -9.13 -9.06 -24.14
CA ASP A 63 -8.10 -9.05 -23.08
C ASP A 63 -8.74 -9.08 -21.69
N THR A 64 -7.99 -9.59 -20.71
CA THR A 64 -8.29 -9.39 -19.28
C THR A 64 -7.38 -8.31 -18.73
N ILE A 65 -7.98 -7.22 -18.23
CA ILE A 65 -7.27 -6.04 -17.72
C ILE A 65 -7.42 -5.96 -16.21
N ILE A 66 -6.30 -5.83 -15.51
CA ILE A 66 -6.26 -5.66 -14.05
C ILE A 66 -5.91 -4.21 -13.73
N ILE A 67 -6.81 -3.52 -13.03
CA ILE A 67 -6.58 -2.17 -12.53
C ILE A 67 -5.66 -2.26 -11.32
N ARG A 68 -4.54 -1.52 -11.33
CA ARG A 68 -3.54 -1.51 -10.27
C ARG A 68 -4.05 -1.05 -8.90
N THR A 69 -3.28 -1.32 -7.85
CA THR A 69 -3.57 -0.98 -6.45
C THR A 69 -3.90 0.51 -6.21
N HIS A 70 -3.22 1.40 -6.91
CA HIS A 70 -3.44 2.85 -6.85
C HIS A 70 -4.74 3.33 -7.54
N GLY A 71 -5.45 2.44 -8.22
CA GLY A 71 -6.60 2.77 -9.04
C GLY A 71 -6.24 3.51 -10.33
N ILE A 72 -7.28 3.98 -11.01
CA ILE A 72 -7.22 4.79 -12.23
C ILE A 72 -8.29 5.90 -12.17
N PRO A 73 -8.13 6.98 -12.97
CA PRO A 73 -9.15 8.02 -13.08
C PRO A 73 -10.55 7.50 -13.44
N LYS A 74 -11.60 8.21 -12.96
CA LYS A 74 -13.03 7.88 -13.17
C LYS A 74 -13.39 7.73 -14.65
N ASN A 75 -12.86 8.60 -15.51
CA ASN A 75 -13.11 8.56 -16.95
C ASN A 75 -12.38 7.40 -17.63
N ASP A 76 -11.17 7.07 -17.19
CA ASP A 76 -10.41 5.93 -17.72
C ASP A 76 -11.12 4.62 -17.39
N LEU A 77 -11.60 4.47 -16.15
CA LEU A 77 -12.42 3.32 -15.76
C LEU A 77 -13.71 3.23 -16.60
N LYS A 78 -14.37 4.37 -16.85
CA LYS A 78 -15.58 4.44 -17.68
C LYS A 78 -15.29 4.03 -19.13
N ASN A 79 -14.16 4.45 -19.69
CA ASN A 79 -13.76 4.12 -21.05
C ASN A 79 -13.34 2.66 -21.18
N LEU A 80 -12.55 2.15 -20.23
CA LEU A 80 -12.12 0.76 -20.18
C LEU A 80 -13.32 -0.20 -20.12
N ARG A 81 -14.37 0.15 -19.34
CA ARG A 81 -15.61 -0.64 -19.26
C ARG A 81 -16.46 -0.65 -20.55
N LYS A 82 -16.20 0.24 -21.51
CA LYS A 82 -16.89 0.25 -22.80
C LYS A 82 -16.19 -0.64 -23.84
N GLN A 83 -14.92 -0.98 -23.62
CA GLN A 83 -14.17 -1.87 -24.50
C GLN A 83 -14.65 -3.30 -24.33
N LYS A 84 -14.41 -4.17 -25.32
CA LYS A 84 -14.73 -5.61 -25.25
C LYS A 84 -13.68 -6.37 -24.45
N ALA A 85 -13.25 -5.83 -23.31
CA ALA A 85 -12.25 -6.43 -22.43
C ALA A 85 -12.87 -6.78 -21.08
N LYS A 86 -12.34 -7.83 -20.42
CA LYS A 86 -12.73 -8.20 -19.06
C LYS A 86 -11.94 -7.35 -18.07
N VAL A 87 -12.64 -6.50 -17.31
CA VAL A 87 -12.00 -5.58 -16.35
C VAL A 87 -12.09 -6.13 -14.93
N ILE A 88 -10.93 -6.35 -14.31
CA ILE A 88 -10.78 -6.77 -12.92
C ILE A 88 -10.21 -5.61 -12.10
N ASN A 89 -10.86 -5.27 -10.99
CA ASN A 89 -10.44 -4.13 -10.18
C ASN A 89 -9.62 -4.56 -8.95
N ALA A 90 -8.30 -4.42 -9.03
CA ALA A 90 -7.38 -4.66 -7.91
C ALA A 90 -7.04 -3.38 -7.11
N THR A 91 -7.74 -2.25 -7.33
CA THR A 91 -7.61 -1.04 -6.50
C THR A 91 -7.72 -1.43 -5.02
N CYS A 92 -6.80 -0.90 -4.21
CA CYS A 92 -6.79 -1.11 -2.78
C CYS A 92 -8.05 -0.49 -2.15
N PRO A 93 -8.76 -1.19 -1.24
CA PRO A 93 -9.91 -0.60 -0.56
C PRO A 93 -9.61 0.74 0.13
N PHE A 94 -8.42 0.89 0.71
CA PHE A 94 -7.96 2.15 1.31
C PHE A 94 -7.82 3.30 0.31
N VAL A 95 -7.66 3.01 -0.99
CA VAL A 95 -7.66 4.01 -2.08
C VAL A 95 -9.08 4.27 -2.60
N THR A 96 -9.96 3.26 -2.60
CA THR A 96 -11.37 3.49 -2.98
C THR A 96 -12.13 4.35 -1.98
N THR A 97 -11.74 4.34 -0.70
CA THR A 97 -12.34 5.17 0.35
C THR A 97 -12.24 6.67 0.05
N PRO A 98 -11.06 7.29 -0.17
CA PRO A 98 -10.98 8.69 -0.54
C PRO A 98 -11.68 9.02 -1.86
N GLN A 99 -11.69 8.11 -2.85
CA GLN A 99 -12.48 8.29 -4.09
C GLN A 99 -13.98 8.47 -3.80
N GLN A 100 -14.54 7.63 -2.92
CA GLN A 100 -15.96 7.72 -2.53
C GLN A 100 -16.26 8.96 -1.70
N ILE A 101 -15.35 9.34 -0.78
CA ILE A 101 -15.47 10.55 0.03
C ILE A 101 -15.47 11.79 -0.86
N VAL A 102 -14.49 11.93 -1.76
CA VAL A 102 -14.38 13.06 -2.69
C VAL A 102 -15.64 13.18 -3.56
N LYS A 103 -16.12 12.06 -4.12
CA LYS A 103 -17.38 12.04 -4.87
C LYS A 103 -18.56 12.54 -4.04
N LYS A 104 -18.71 12.05 -2.81
CA LYS A 104 -19.82 12.39 -1.93
C LYS A 104 -19.77 13.86 -1.52
N MET A 105 -18.63 14.32 -1.04
CA MET A 105 -18.47 15.68 -0.51
C MET A 105 -18.56 16.73 -1.62
N SER A 106 -18.01 16.46 -2.79
CA SER A 106 -18.16 17.36 -3.95
C SER A 106 -19.62 17.49 -4.37
N LYS A 107 -20.39 16.38 -4.36
CA LYS A 107 -21.84 16.40 -4.61
C LYS A 107 -22.62 17.19 -3.53
N GLU A 108 -22.11 17.26 -2.31
CA GLU A 108 -22.68 18.05 -1.21
C GLU A 108 -22.20 19.52 -1.20
N ASN A 109 -21.57 19.99 -2.29
CA ASN A 109 -21.04 21.35 -2.46
C ASN A 109 -19.93 21.72 -1.45
N TYR A 110 -19.07 20.76 -1.09
CA TYR A 110 -17.81 21.06 -0.41
C TYR A 110 -16.71 21.29 -1.44
N SER A 111 -15.89 22.31 -1.23
CA SER A 111 -14.58 22.39 -1.87
C SER A 111 -13.71 21.24 -1.36
N ILE A 112 -12.95 20.61 -2.25
CA ILE A 112 -12.16 19.43 -1.92
C ILE A 112 -10.69 19.83 -1.79
N LEU A 113 -10.07 19.50 -0.67
CA LEU A 113 -8.62 19.57 -0.50
C LEU A 113 -8.01 18.17 -0.36
N ILE A 114 -7.12 17.81 -1.27
CA ILE A 114 -6.36 16.55 -1.21
C ILE A 114 -4.93 16.86 -0.78
N PHE A 115 -4.51 16.34 0.36
CA PHE A 115 -3.11 16.37 0.76
C PHE A 115 -2.36 15.23 0.05
N GLY A 116 -1.58 15.54 -0.98
CA GLY A 116 -1.10 14.54 -1.93
C GLY A 116 -0.11 15.11 -2.95
N ASP A 117 0.56 14.23 -3.69
CA ASP A 117 1.28 14.62 -4.90
C ASP A 117 0.34 14.56 -6.11
N GLU A 118 0.10 15.70 -6.77
CA GLU A 118 -0.79 15.82 -7.94
C GLU A 118 -0.39 14.92 -9.12
N HIS A 119 0.89 14.55 -9.21
CA HIS A 119 1.41 13.69 -10.27
C HIS A 119 1.20 12.21 -9.96
N HIS A 120 0.94 11.85 -8.70
CA HIS A 120 0.83 10.47 -8.24
C HIS A 120 -0.45 9.79 -8.74
N PRO A 121 -0.38 8.54 -9.24
CA PRO A 121 -1.54 7.77 -9.70
C PRO A 121 -2.75 7.77 -8.77
N GLU A 122 -2.51 7.56 -7.48
CA GLU A 122 -3.56 7.54 -6.47
C GLU A 122 -4.31 8.87 -6.40
N VAL A 123 -3.59 9.99 -6.38
CA VAL A 123 -4.16 11.33 -6.23
C VAL A 123 -4.93 11.72 -7.48
N LYS A 124 -4.39 11.44 -8.68
CA LYS A 124 -5.13 11.59 -9.95
C LYS A 124 -6.41 10.76 -9.94
N GLY A 125 -6.31 9.52 -9.45
CA GLY A 125 -7.43 8.63 -9.21
C GLY A 125 -8.47 9.30 -8.32
N VAL A 126 -8.12 9.71 -7.11
CA VAL A 126 -9.02 10.34 -6.11
C VAL A 126 -9.65 11.64 -6.63
N ALA A 127 -8.85 12.57 -7.15
CA ALA A 127 -9.31 13.87 -7.64
C ALA A 127 -10.37 13.73 -8.74
N SER A 128 -10.18 12.76 -9.65
CA SER A 128 -11.10 12.53 -10.77
C SER A 128 -12.52 12.11 -10.37
N TYR A 129 -12.76 11.76 -9.10
CA TYR A 129 -14.08 11.36 -8.61
C TYR A 129 -14.95 12.52 -8.14
N ALA A 130 -14.39 13.72 -8.02
CA ALA A 130 -15.17 14.93 -7.75
C ALA A 130 -16.19 15.19 -8.87
N GLU A 131 -17.31 15.81 -8.52
CA GLU A 131 -18.32 16.22 -9.50
C GLU A 131 -17.98 17.61 -10.07
N ASP A 132 -17.39 18.50 -9.27
CA ASP A 132 -16.77 19.75 -9.73
C ASP A 132 -15.24 19.65 -9.66
N ALA A 133 -14.60 19.33 -10.79
CA ALA A 133 -13.15 19.21 -10.88
C ALA A 133 -12.41 20.57 -10.73
N GLN A 134 -13.12 21.69 -10.91
CA GLN A 134 -12.53 23.03 -10.81
C GLN A 134 -12.48 23.53 -9.35
N ASP A 135 -13.04 22.77 -8.40
CA ASP A 135 -12.98 23.06 -6.96
C ASP A 135 -12.32 21.92 -6.17
N VAL A 136 -11.38 21.25 -6.84
CA VAL A 136 -10.45 20.28 -6.24
C VAL A 136 -9.08 20.92 -6.19
N HIS A 137 -8.55 21.02 -4.97
CA HIS A 137 -7.25 21.59 -4.69
C HIS A 137 -6.34 20.47 -4.18
N ILE A 138 -5.12 20.40 -4.68
CA ILE A 138 -4.13 19.40 -4.28
C ILE A 138 -2.93 20.16 -3.76
N ILE A 139 -2.45 19.79 -2.57
CA ILE A 139 -1.26 20.40 -1.98
C ILE A 139 -0.27 19.35 -1.49
N MET A 140 1.01 19.66 -1.62
CA MET A 140 2.08 18.81 -1.11
C MET A 140 2.58 19.23 0.27
N GLU A 141 2.45 20.51 0.62
CA GLU A 141 2.88 21.08 1.89
C GLU A 141 1.83 22.04 2.48
N PRO A 142 1.74 22.16 3.83
CA PRO A 142 0.77 23.04 4.48
C PRO A 142 0.89 24.53 4.09
N SER A 143 2.08 24.99 3.74
CA SER A 143 2.34 26.38 3.31
C SER A 143 1.60 26.75 2.02
N GLU A 144 1.25 25.77 1.17
CA GLU A 144 0.55 26.02 -0.09
C GLU A 144 -0.90 26.49 0.12
N LEU A 145 -1.48 26.27 1.32
CA LEU A 145 -2.83 26.70 1.67
C LEU A 145 -3.03 28.22 1.56
N GLU A 146 -1.97 29.01 1.68
CA GLU A 146 -2.06 30.47 1.63
C GLU A 146 -2.40 30.99 0.23
N ASN A 147 -2.14 30.20 -0.80
CA ASN A 147 -2.37 30.55 -2.20
C ASN A 147 -3.69 30.00 -2.77
N LEU A 148 -4.49 29.32 -1.95
CA LEU A 148 -5.70 28.66 -2.41
C LEU A 148 -6.95 29.52 -2.18
N GLU A 149 -7.76 29.62 -3.22
CA GLU A 149 -9.11 30.16 -3.15
C GLU A 149 -10.13 29.04 -3.35
N PHE A 150 -10.89 28.74 -2.30
CA PHE A 150 -11.97 27.76 -2.35
C PHE A 150 -13.25 28.43 -2.86
N LYS A 151 -14.00 27.76 -3.73
CA LYS A 151 -15.30 28.31 -4.17
C LYS A 151 -16.34 28.34 -3.05
N ASN A 152 -16.19 27.48 -2.05
CA ASN A 152 -17.11 27.32 -0.92
C ASN A 152 -16.38 27.49 0.42
N ASN A 153 -17.09 28.02 1.41
CA ASN A 153 -16.58 28.15 2.79
C ASN A 153 -16.71 26.82 3.58
N LYS A 154 -17.11 25.74 2.90
CA LYS A 154 -17.23 24.38 3.41
C LYS A 154 -16.19 23.52 2.72
N ILE A 155 -15.27 22.95 3.49
CA ILE A 155 -14.16 22.19 2.93
C ILE A 155 -14.23 20.75 3.42
N ALA A 156 -14.05 19.81 2.50
CA ALA A 156 -13.78 18.42 2.84
C ALA A 156 -12.35 18.10 2.46
N THR A 157 -11.61 17.51 3.39
CA THR A 157 -10.21 17.14 3.14
C THR A 157 -9.98 15.65 3.30
N VAL A 158 -9.16 15.11 2.40
CA VAL A 158 -8.62 13.74 2.41
C VAL A 158 -7.10 13.80 2.22
N ALA A 159 -6.40 12.72 2.51
CA ALA A 159 -4.97 12.58 2.28
C ALA A 159 -4.64 11.37 1.40
N GLN A 160 -3.58 11.48 0.60
CA GLN A 160 -2.95 10.33 -0.04
C GLN A 160 -2.50 9.33 1.04
N THR A 161 -2.72 8.04 0.79
CA THR A 161 -2.58 6.96 1.78
C THR A 161 -1.19 6.87 2.41
N THR A 162 -0.16 7.37 1.73
CA THR A 162 1.25 7.32 2.12
C THR A 162 1.80 8.60 2.75
N LYS A 163 0.96 9.63 2.97
CA LYS A 163 1.38 10.89 3.59
C LYS A 163 1.56 10.78 5.10
N LYS A 164 2.32 11.71 5.68
CA LYS A 164 2.58 11.78 7.13
C LYS A 164 1.42 12.44 7.88
N LYS A 165 1.01 11.85 9.00
CA LYS A 165 -0.13 12.31 9.81
C LYS A 165 0.11 13.69 10.41
N GLU A 166 1.34 13.98 10.81
CA GLU A 166 1.73 15.25 11.45
C GLU A 166 1.49 16.44 10.51
N LYS A 167 1.90 16.28 9.25
CA LYS A 167 1.66 17.28 8.21
C LYS A 167 0.18 17.44 7.86
N TYR A 168 -0.56 16.34 7.88
CA TYR A 168 -2.00 16.42 7.67
C TYR A 168 -2.71 17.17 8.80
N LEU A 169 -2.26 17.01 10.05
CA LEU A 169 -2.77 17.79 11.18
C LEU A 169 -2.47 19.29 11.05
N GLU A 170 -1.29 19.68 10.56
CA GLU A 170 -0.96 21.09 10.27
C GLU A 170 -1.98 21.70 9.29
N ILE A 171 -2.31 20.97 8.21
CA ILE A 171 -3.32 21.39 7.21
C ILE A 171 -4.70 21.53 7.86
N VAL A 172 -5.14 20.51 8.60
CA VAL A 172 -6.45 20.50 9.26
C VAL A 172 -6.61 21.70 10.20
N ASN A 173 -5.58 21.99 11.01
CA ASN A 173 -5.59 23.12 11.94
C ASN A 173 -5.73 24.45 11.19
N ALA A 174 -5.00 24.64 10.10
CA ALA A 174 -5.08 25.86 9.30
C ALA A 174 -6.47 26.03 8.65
N LEU A 175 -7.08 24.94 8.18
CA LEU A 175 -8.41 24.98 7.56
C LEU A 175 -9.51 25.34 8.56
N ILE A 176 -9.52 24.72 9.75
CA ILE A 176 -10.59 24.91 10.75
C ILE A 176 -10.68 26.37 11.20
N LEU A 177 -9.56 27.09 11.24
CA LEU A 177 -9.52 28.49 11.67
C LEU A 177 -10.05 29.48 10.61
N LYS A 178 -10.08 29.10 9.33
CA LYS A 178 -10.39 30.00 8.20
C LYS A 178 -11.74 29.72 7.53
N ASN A 179 -12.38 28.59 7.83
CA ASN A 179 -13.53 28.09 7.07
C ASN A 179 -14.74 27.82 7.96
N LYS A 180 -15.94 27.98 7.40
CA LYS A 180 -17.21 27.85 8.13
C LYS A 180 -17.45 26.42 8.60
N GLU A 181 -17.06 25.44 7.80
CA GLU A 181 -17.17 24.02 8.12
C GLU A 181 -16.01 23.26 7.48
N VAL A 182 -15.33 22.41 8.25
CA VAL A 182 -14.28 21.54 7.74
C VAL A 182 -14.60 20.10 8.12
N ARG A 183 -14.72 19.24 7.12
CA ARG A 183 -14.87 17.80 7.28
C ARG A 183 -13.53 17.12 7.00
N VAL A 184 -12.98 16.49 8.04
CA VAL A 184 -11.67 15.85 7.98
C VAL A 184 -11.86 14.36 7.83
N PHE A 185 -11.24 13.79 6.80
CA PHE A 185 -11.21 12.35 6.58
C PHE A 185 -9.75 11.89 6.55
N ASN A 186 -9.29 11.32 7.66
CA ASN A 186 -7.97 10.70 7.69
C ASN A 186 -7.97 9.42 6.85
N THR A 187 -7.43 9.52 5.64
CA THR A 187 -7.32 8.41 4.68
C THR A 187 -5.88 7.89 4.55
N ILE A 188 -4.98 8.28 5.47
CA ILE A 188 -3.63 7.71 5.57
C ILE A 188 -3.73 6.26 6.06
N CYS A 189 -2.99 5.34 5.43
CA CYS A 189 -2.98 3.92 5.76
C CYS A 189 -1.84 3.60 6.74
N ASP A 190 -2.13 2.76 7.74
CA ASP A 190 -1.22 2.43 8.85
C ASP A 190 -0.45 1.12 8.66
N ALA A 191 -0.35 0.59 7.42
CA ALA A 191 0.26 -0.71 7.15
C ALA A 191 1.68 -0.89 7.74
N THR A 192 2.50 0.16 7.75
CA THR A 192 3.82 0.11 8.40
C THR A 192 3.72 -0.03 9.92
N PHE A 193 2.82 0.72 10.57
CA PHE A 193 2.59 0.63 12.01
C PHE A 193 2.00 -0.73 12.38
N GLU A 194 1.06 -1.25 11.59
CA GLU A 194 0.48 -2.59 11.78
C GLU A 194 1.54 -3.69 11.74
N ASN A 195 2.53 -3.60 10.83
CA ASN A 195 3.66 -4.52 10.79
C ASN A 195 4.58 -4.37 12.02
N GLN A 196 4.82 -3.14 12.48
CA GLN A 196 5.65 -2.86 13.66
C GLN A 196 5.02 -3.39 14.95
N ASP A 197 3.72 -3.17 15.14
CA ASP A 197 2.97 -3.68 16.29
C ASP A 197 2.91 -5.20 16.25
N ALA A 198 2.64 -5.80 15.08
CA ALA A 198 2.65 -7.25 14.94
C ALA A 198 4.04 -7.86 15.24
N ALA A 199 5.13 -7.19 14.83
CA ALA A 199 6.50 -7.60 15.13
C ALA A 199 6.83 -7.51 16.63
N ARG A 200 6.34 -6.46 17.31
CA ARG A 200 6.51 -6.29 18.76
C ARG A 200 5.75 -7.33 19.57
N GLU A 201 4.54 -7.68 19.14
CA GLU A 201 3.74 -8.68 19.87
C GLU A 201 4.33 -10.08 19.71
N ILE A 202 4.71 -10.48 18.49
CA ILE A 202 5.31 -11.80 18.29
C ILE A 202 6.68 -11.95 18.97
N SER A 203 7.50 -10.90 19.03
CA SER A 203 8.84 -10.99 19.64
C SER A 203 8.81 -11.30 21.13
N LYS A 204 7.70 -11.02 21.82
CA LYS A 204 7.50 -11.36 23.24
C LYS A 204 7.15 -12.83 23.48
N GLU A 205 6.78 -13.55 22.42
CA GLU A 205 6.20 -14.90 22.51
C GLU A 205 7.13 -16.02 22.03
N VAL A 206 8.28 -15.68 21.45
CA VAL A 206 9.14 -16.65 20.74
C VAL A 206 10.57 -16.66 21.27
N ASP A 207 11.30 -17.74 21.01
CA ASP A 207 12.66 -17.93 21.51
C ASP A 207 13.72 -17.31 20.60
N VAL A 208 13.40 -17.15 19.30
CA VAL A 208 14.25 -16.61 18.24
C VAL A 208 13.37 -15.89 17.21
N MET A 209 13.85 -14.78 16.65
CA MET A 209 13.16 -13.98 15.64
C MET A 209 13.97 -13.94 14.34
N VAL A 210 13.29 -14.12 13.20
CA VAL A 210 13.84 -13.87 11.87
C VAL A 210 13.05 -12.75 11.19
N VAL A 211 13.75 -11.69 10.79
CA VAL A 211 13.19 -10.50 10.14
C VAL A 211 13.67 -10.46 8.70
N ILE A 212 12.74 -10.62 7.75
CA ILE A 212 13.05 -10.81 6.34
C ILE A 212 12.90 -9.49 5.57
N GLY A 213 13.96 -9.07 4.90
CA GLY A 213 13.91 -7.96 3.94
C GLY A 213 15.25 -7.27 3.77
N GLY A 214 15.31 -6.35 2.80
CA GLY A 214 16.56 -5.70 2.42
C GLY A 214 17.30 -5.05 3.61
N LYS A 215 18.59 -5.32 3.73
CA LYS A 215 19.47 -4.78 4.79
C LYS A 215 19.59 -3.27 4.76
N ASN A 216 19.24 -2.63 3.65
CA ASN A 216 19.23 -1.17 3.51
C ASN A 216 17.84 -0.54 3.76
N SER A 217 16.79 -1.34 3.91
CA SER A 217 15.43 -0.85 4.17
C SER A 217 15.31 -0.30 5.58
N SER A 218 15.00 0.99 5.71
CA SER A 218 14.73 1.63 7.00
C SER A 218 13.58 0.95 7.74
N ASN A 219 12.52 0.56 7.03
CA ASN A 219 11.39 -0.15 7.62
C ASN A 219 11.81 -1.53 8.17
N THR A 220 12.63 -2.28 7.43
CA THR A 220 13.08 -3.62 7.86
C THR A 220 14.03 -3.51 9.05
N LYS A 221 14.96 -2.53 9.05
CA LYS A 221 15.83 -2.24 10.20
C LYS A 221 15.02 -1.87 11.44
N GLN A 222 13.96 -1.09 11.28
CA GLN A 222 13.08 -0.71 12.39
C GLN A 222 12.34 -1.93 12.95
N LEU A 223 11.82 -2.83 12.11
CA LEU A 223 11.22 -4.08 12.56
C LEU A 223 12.22 -4.93 13.37
N HIS A 224 13.46 -5.05 12.88
CA HIS A 224 14.52 -5.77 13.59
C HIS A 224 14.86 -5.15 14.94
N ALA A 225 14.98 -3.82 15.01
CA ALA A 225 15.19 -3.11 16.27
C ALA A 225 14.05 -3.37 17.27
N ILE A 226 12.79 -3.31 16.83
CA ILE A 226 11.61 -3.61 17.66
C ILE A 226 11.64 -5.06 18.15
N CYS A 227 12.03 -6.02 17.30
CA CYS A 227 12.12 -7.42 17.70
C CYS A 227 13.18 -7.61 18.79
N LYS A 228 14.34 -6.95 18.65
CA LYS A 228 15.43 -6.97 19.64
C LYS A 228 15.04 -6.40 21.02
N GLU A 229 13.99 -5.59 21.12
CA GLU A 229 13.51 -5.08 22.42
C GLU A 229 12.97 -6.20 23.33
N SER A 230 12.52 -7.32 22.77
CA SER A 230 11.93 -8.43 23.55
C SER A 230 12.51 -9.81 23.22
N CYS A 231 13.27 -9.94 22.12
CA CYS A 231 13.94 -11.16 21.71
C CYS A 231 15.39 -10.86 21.30
N ASP A 232 16.33 -11.12 22.21
CA ASP A 232 17.77 -10.89 21.96
C ASP A 232 18.27 -11.68 20.75
N ASP A 233 17.78 -12.91 20.53
CA ASP A 233 18.10 -13.72 19.37
C ASP A 233 17.22 -13.34 18.17
N SER A 234 17.40 -12.11 17.67
CA SER A 234 16.74 -11.61 16.46
C SER A 234 17.73 -11.37 15.33
N TYR A 235 17.46 -11.93 14.15
CA TYR A 235 18.33 -11.90 12.98
C TYR A 235 17.61 -11.25 11.79
N LEU A 236 18.33 -10.40 11.06
CA LEU A 236 17.85 -9.77 9.85
C LEU A 236 18.52 -10.40 8.64
N ILE A 237 17.72 -10.91 7.70
CA ILE A 237 18.18 -11.62 6.50
C ILE A 237 17.43 -11.12 5.26
N GLU A 238 18.03 -11.24 4.08
CA GLU A 238 17.33 -10.90 2.82
C GLU A 238 16.63 -12.12 2.20
N ASN A 239 17.15 -13.32 2.39
CA ASN A 239 16.61 -14.57 1.84
C ASN A 239 17.08 -15.80 2.65
N GLU A 240 16.63 -17.00 2.26
CA GLU A 240 16.87 -18.26 2.95
C GLU A 240 18.32 -18.74 2.96
N SER A 241 19.18 -18.21 2.08
CA SER A 241 20.59 -18.60 2.02
C SER A 241 21.42 -18.04 3.18
N GLU A 242 20.92 -17.02 3.88
CA GLU A 242 21.59 -16.40 5.02
C GLU A 242 21.26 -17.07 6.35
N ILE A 243 20.40 -18.09 6.36
CA ILE A 243 19.97 -18.76 7.59
C ILE A 243 21.11 -19.64 8.13
N GLU A 244 21.50 -19.41 9.38
CA GLU A 244 22.45 -20.28 10.09
C GLU A 244 21.73 -21.19 11.08
N GLU A 245 21.94 -22.51 11.00
CA GLU A 245 21.30 -23.50 11.88
C GLU A 245 21.66 -23.28 13.37
N SER A 246 22.81 -22.67 13.65
CA SER A 246 23.29 -22.37 15.00
C SER A 246 22.34 -21.45 15.78
N TRP A 247 21.61 -20.55 15.10
CA TRP A 247 20.66 -19.60 15.69
C TRP A 247 19.48 -20.28 16.39
N PHE A 248 19.17 -21.52 15.98
CA PHE A 248 18.00 -22.26 16.40
C PHE A 248 18.31 -23.28 17.52
N LYS A 249 19.57 -23.38 17.94
CA LYS A 249 19.99 -24.34 18.96
C LYS A 249 19.32 -24.06 20.30
N ASN A 250 18.69 -25.08 20.88
CA ASN A 250 17.92 -24.99 22.14
C ASN A 250 16.72 -24.03 22.07
N LYS A 251 16.21 -23.75 20.87
CA LYS A 251 15.01 -22.94 20.63
C LYS A 251 13.87 -23.86 20.21
N THR A 252 12.64 -23.52 20.59
CA THR A 252 11.46 -24.32 20.28
C THR A 252 10.52 -23.62 19.30
N LEU A 253 10.43 -22.30 19.39
CA LEU A 253 9.55 -21.46 18.60
C LEU A 253 10.32 -20.32 17.94
N CYS A 254 10.30 -20.30 16.60
CA CYS A 254 10.82 -19.20 15.79
C CYS A 254 9.68 -18.28 15.36
N GLY A 255 9.79 -16.99 15.67
CA GLY A 255 8.94 -15.96 15.09
C GLY A 255 9.51 -15.45 13.77
N VAL A 256 8.64 -15.20 12.79
CA VAL A 256 9.02 -14.66 11.49
C VAL A 256 8.17 -13.43 11.19
N THR A 257 8.84 -12.34 10.79
CA THR A 257 8.19 -11.14 10.23
C THR A 257 8.98 -10.66 9.02
N ALA A 258 8.44 -9.70 8.27
CA ALA A 258 9.06 -9.21 7.05
C ALA A 258 8.74 -7.73 6.80
N GLY A 259 9.68 -7.05 6.14
CA GLY A 259 9.53 -5.66 5.73
C GLY A 259 8.42 -5.44 4.70
N ALA A 260 7.88 -4.23 4.65
CA ALA A 260 6.76 -3.87 3.79
C ALA A 260 6.99 -4.04 2.28
N SER A 261 8.24 -4.29 1.87
CA SER A 261 8.65 -4.50 0.47
C SER A 261 9.01 -5.95 0.15
N THR A 262 8.93 -6.86 1.13
CA THR A 262 9.34 -8.26 0.98
C THR A 262 8.17 -9.09 0.41
N PRO A 263 8.34 -9.75 -0.76
CA PRO A 263 7.32 -10.63 -1.34
C PRO A 263 7.05 -11.89 -0.53
N ASP A 264 5.81 -12.38 -0.58
CA ASP A 264 5.39 -13.57 0.16
C ASP A 264 6.17 -14.83 -0.24
N TRP A 265 6.60 -14.96 -1.50
CA TRP A 265 7.36 -16.14 -1.93
C TRP A 265 8.76 -16.21 -1.29
N ILE A 266 9.44 -15.07 -1.06
CA ILE A 266 10.71 -15.03 -0.30
C ILE A 266 10.45 -15.46 1.14
N ILE A 267 9.36 -14.96 1.72
CA ILE A 267 8.99 -15.28 3.10
C ILE A 267 8.73 -16.79 3.24
N GLN A 268 8.02 -17.39 2.28
CA GLN A 268 7.77 -18.82 2.30
C GLN A 268 9.04 -19.66 2.09
N GLN A 269 9.99 -19.22 1.27
CA GLN A 269 11.29 -19.90 1.15
C GLN A 269 12.04 -19.94 2.49
N VAL A 270 12.06 -18.83 3.21
CA VAL A 270 12.65 -18.75 4.57
C VAL A 270 11.89 -19.65 5.54
N VAL A 271 10.56 -19.56 5.61
CA VAL A 271 9.73 -20.37 6.52
C VAL A 271 9.97 -21.85 6.28
N ASN A 272 9.89 -22.31 5.03
CA ASN A 272 10.12 -23.71 4.66
C ASN A 272 11.53 -24.17 5.07
N LYS A 273 12.55 -23.33 4.91
CA LYS A 273 13.92 -23.65 5.31
C LYS A 273 14.05 -23.78 6.84
N ILE A 274 13.40 -22.91 7.61
CA ILE A 274 13.41 -22.96 9.08
C ILE A 274 12.68 -24.20 9.60
N GLU A 275 11.53 -24.56 9.02
CA GLU A 275 10.75 -25.73 9.44
C GLU A 275 11.51 -27.05 9.28
N LEU A 276 12.46 -27.11 8.32
CA LEU A 276 13.35 -28.26 8.11
C LEU A 276 14.50 -28.37 9.13
N ILE A 277 14.73 -27.33 9.94
CA ILE A 277 15.73 -27.37 11.01
C ILE A 277 15.12 -28.16 12.17
N ASN A 278 15.79 -29.23 12.60
CA ASN A 278 15.32 -30.09 13.69
C ASN A 278 15.26 -29.33 15.02
#